data_AF-A0A920U0Z0-F1
#
_entry.id   AF-A0A920U0Z0-F1
#
_cell.length_a   1.000
_cell.length_b   1.000
_cell.length_c   1.000
_cell.angle_alpha   90.00
_cell.angle_beta   90.00
_cell.angle_gamma   90.00
#
_symmetry.space_group_name_H-M   'P 1'
#
loop_
_entity.id
_entity.type
_entity.pdbx_description
1 polymer ?
#
loop_
_entity_poly.entity_id
_entity_poly.type
_entity_poly.pdbx_seq_one_letter_code
_entity_poly.pdbx_strand_id
1 'polypeptide(L)'
;MIDSRGILGDALVYMVGDPNFSLKASTGLMWVSLIVYGVWHAAPFAFVVFYAGLQTLPMEQIEAARIDGATRWQQVRYVVVPHLCRW
;
A
#
# COMPACT_ATOMS: atom_id res chain seq x y z
N MET A 1 -1.89 -1.95 23.14
CA MET A 1 -2.73 -1.87 21.90
C MET A 1 -2.70 -3.18 21.11
N ILE A 2 -1.57 -3.89 20.97
CA ILE A 2 -1.51 -5.28 20.45
C ILE A 2 -1.43 -6.27 21.63
N ASP A 3 -2.41 -6.28 22.52
CA ASP A 3 -2.52 -7.32 23.55
C ASP A 3 -3.66 -8.28 23.18
N SER A 4 -3.58 -9.56 23.57
CA SER A 4 -4.70 -10.50 23.41
C SER A 4 -5.99 -10.04 24.11
N ARG A 5 -5.89 -9.03 24.99
CA ARG A 5 -7.03 -8.36 25.67
C ARG A 5 -7.42 -7.01 25.05
N GLY A 6 -6.81 -6.61 23.94
CA GLY A 6 -7.16 -5.39 23.20
C GLY A 6 -8.16 -5.69 22.08
N ILE A 7 -8.86 -4.66 21.57
CA ILE A 7 -9.92 -4.79 20.54
C ILE A 7 -9.46 -5.61 19.32
N LEU A 8 -8.21 -5.40 18.86
CA LEU A 8 -7.65 -6.13 17.71
C LEU A 8 -7.30 -7.60 18.04
N GLY A 9 -6.89 -7.88 19.28
CA GLY A 9 -6.64 -9.25 19.72
C GLY A 9 -7.94 -10.04 19.86
N ASP A 10 -8.94 -9.43 20.48
CA ASP A 10 -10.25 -10.03 20.76
C ASP A 10 -11.06 -10.27 19.46
N ALA A 11 -11.03 -9.32 18.52
CA ALA A 11 -11.65 -9.49 17.21
C ALA A 11 -11.04 -10.63 16.39
N LEU A 12 -9.71 -10.83 16.47
CA LEU A 12 -9.04 -11.94 15.79
C LEU A 12 -9.26 -13.28 16.50
N VAL A 13 -9.31 -13.31 17.84
CA VAL A 13 -9.69 -14.50 18.62
C VAL A 13 -11.10 -14.94 18.27
N TYR A 14 -12.04 -14.00 18.15
CA TYR A 14 -13.42 -14.28 17.71
C TYR A 14 -13.49 -14.85 16.28
N MET A 15 -12.66 -14.34 15.35
CA MET A 15 -12.61 -14.85 13.97
C MET A 15 -11.90 -16.21 13.83
N VAL A 16 -10.90 -16.49 14.68
CA VAL A 16 -10.08 -17.72 14.62
C VAL A 16 -10.68 -18.84 15.47
N GLY A 17 -11.53 -18.53 16.47
CA GLY A 17 -12.24 -19.50 17.30
C GLY A 17 -11.38 -20.19 18.37
N ASP A 18 -10.12 -19.78 18.56
CA ASP A 18 -9.22 -20.31 19.58
C ASP A 18 -8.98 -19.27 20.70
N PRO A 19 -9.45 -19.54 21.94
CA PRO A 19 -9.34 -18.62 23.07
C PRO A 19 -7.90 -18.43 23.58
N ASN A 20 -6.93 -19.26 23.18
CA ASN A 20 -5.51 -19.10 23.54
C ASN A 20 -4.67 -18.43 22.44
N PHE A 21 -5.29 -17.99 21.35
CA PHE A 21 -4.58 -17.35 20.25
C PHE A 21 -3.94 -16.03 20.70
N SER A 22 -2.61 -15.95 20.56
CA SER A 22 -1.83 -14.76 20.89
C SER A 22 -0.98 -14.33 19.71
N LEU A 23 -1.27 -13.15 19.18
CA LEU A 23 -0.46 -12.51 18.13
C LEU A 23 1.01 -12.33 18.51
N LYS A 24 1.27 -12.20 19.82
CA LYS A 24 2.61 -12.05 20.39
C LYS A 24 3.33 -13.38 20.60
N ALA A 25 2.60 -14.49 20.64
CA ALA A 25 3.19 -15.81 20.92
C ALA A 25 3.91 -16.41 19.71
N SER A 26 3.55 -16.01 18.48
CA SER A 26 4.26 -16.44 17.29
C SER A 26 5.05 -15.28 16.67
N THR A 27 6.35 -15.49 16.51
CA THR A 27 7.27 -14.52 15.90
C THR A 27 6.80 -14.12 14.50
N GLY A 28 6.25 -15.06 13.72
CA GLY A 28 5.74 -14.79 12.37
C GLY A 28 4.53 -13.84 12.35
N LEU A 29 3.52 -14.08 13.20
CA LEU A 29 2.34 -13.20 13.24
C LEU A 29 2.67 -11.81 13.76
N MET A 30 3.62 -11.71 14.71
CA MET A 30 4.12 -10.42 15.18
C MET A 30 4.77 -9.62 14.06
N TRP A 31 5.64 -10.23 13.25
CA TRP A 31 6.25 -9.56 12.10
C TRP A 31 5.22 -9.10 11.06
N VAL A 32 4.24 -9.95 10.73
CA VAL A 32 3.16 -9.58 9.81
C VAL A 32 2.37 -8.38 10.35
N SER A 33 2.02 -8.40 11.65
CA SER A 33 1.31 -7.29 12.29
C SER A 33 2.09 -5.98 12.23
N LEU A 34 3.40 -6.02 12.49
CA LEU A 34 4.28 -4.85 12.40
C LEU A 34 4.41 -4.32 10.98
N ILE A 35 4.54 -5.20 9.98
CA ILE A 35 4.59 -4.81 8.57
C ILE A 35 3.28 -4.13 8.16
N VAL A 36 2.14 -4.73 8.49
CA VAL A 36 0.82 -4.15 8.18
C VAL A 36 0.66 -2.78 8.83
N TYR A 37 1.02 -2.65 10.12
CA TYR A 37 0.98 -1.37 10.82
C TYR A 37 1.91 -0.33 10.17
N GLY A 38 3.15 -0.71 9.84
CA GLY A 38 4.11 0.17 9.19
C GLY A 38 3.64 0.66 7.82
N VAL A 39 3.10 -0.25 6.99
CA VAL A 39 2.53 0.09 5.68
C VAL A 39 1.32 1.02 5.85
N TRP A 40 0.40 0.70 6.77
CA TRP A 40 -0.78 1.53 7.03
C TRP A 40 -0.40 2.94 7.48
N HIS A 41 0.62 3.07 8.33
CA HIS A 41 1.09 4.36 8.82
C HIS A 41 1.78 5.18 7.71
N ALA A 42 2.56 4.54 6.84
CA ALA A 42 3.25 5.22 5.75
C ALA A 42 2.37 5.54 4.53
N ALA A 43 1.29 4.77 4.32
CA ALA A 43 0.45 4.84 3.13
C ALA A 43 -0.16 6.23 2.86
N PRO A 44 -0.74 6.96 3.84
CA PRO A 44 -1.32 8.27 3.58
C PRO A 44 -0.30 9.29 3.09
N PHE A 45 0.90 9.29 3.69
CA PHE A 45 1.97 10.19 3.28
C PHE A 45 2.48 9.84 1.87
N ALA A 46 2.75 8.56 1.62
CA ALA A 46 3.17 8.09 0.30
C ALA A 46 2.13 8.44 -0.77
N PHE A 47 0.83 8.27 -0.48
CA PHE A 47 -0.26 8.61 -1.39
C PHE A 47 -0.25 10.11 -1.76
N VAL A 48 -0.08 11.00 -0.79
CA VAL A 48 0.00 12.45 -1.05
C VAL A 48 1.19 12.80 -1.95
N VAL A 49 2.36 12.20 -1.69
CA VAL A 49 3.57 12.41 -2.50
C VAL A 49 3.36 11.92 -3.94
N PHE A 50 2.86 10.69 -4.12
CA PHE A 50 2.60 10.16 -5.46
C PHE A 50 1.52 10.96 -6.19
N TYR A 51 0.47 11.41 -5.49
CA TYR A 51 -0.58 12.22 -6.08
C TYR A 51 -0.06 13.58 -6.55
N ALA A 52 0.74 14.27 -5.72
CA ALA A 52 1.40 15.51 -6.11
C ALA A 52 2.33 15.33 -7.32
N GLY A 53 3.13 14.25 -7.34
CA GLY A 53 3.97 13.91 -8.48
C GLY A 53 3.16 13.67 -9.76
N LEU A 54 2.04 12.96 -9.67
CA LEU A 54 1.14 12.71 -10.80
C LEU A 54 0.52 13.99 -11.36
N GLN A 55 0.23 14.99 -10.52
CA GLN A 55 -0.29 16.28 -10.97
C GLN A 55 0.71 17.06 -11.85
N THR A 56 2.00 16.75 -11.77
CA THR A 56 3.03 17.39 -12.61
C THR A 56 3.18 16.75 -13.99
N LEU A 57 2.56 15.58 -14.23
CA LEU A 57 2.68 14.86 -15.50
C LEU A 57 1.93 15.63 -16.61
N PRO A 58 2.62 16.08 -17.69
CA PRO A 58 1.96 16.79 -18.78
C PRO A 58 1.01 15.86 -19.55
N MET A 59 -0.22 16.31 -19.79
CA MET A 59 -1.23 15.53 -20.52
C MET A 59 -0.78 15.22 -21.96
N GLU A 60 0.00 16.11 -22.57
CA GLU A 60 0.57 15.92 -23.92
C GLU A 60 1.39 14.63 -24.04
N GLN A 61 2.10 14.21 -22.98
CA GLN A 61 2.86 12.95 -22.99
C GLN A 61 1.95 11.72 -23.03
N ILE A 62 0.82 11.77 -22.33
CA ILE A 62 -0.21 10.72 -22.33
C ILE A 62 -0.88 10.65 -23.70
N GLU A 63 -1.19 11.81 -24.29
CA GLU A 63 -1.81 11.91 -25.62
C GLU A 63 -0.87 11.42 -26.72
N ALA A 64 0.40 11.81 -26.68
CA ALA A 64 1.42 11.31 -27.60
C ALA A 64 1.54 9.78 -27.52
N ALA A 65 1.66 9.22 -26.31
CA ALA A 65 1.70 7.77 -26.12
C ALA A 65 0.43 7.07 -26.66
N ARG A 66 -0.74 7.71 -26.54
CA ARG A 66 -1.99 7.18 -27.10
C ARG A 66 -2.01 7.22 -28.64
N ILE A 67 -1.49 8.29 -29.25
CA ILE A 67 -1.34 8.40 -30.71
C ILE A 67 -0.39 7.32 -31.23
N ASP A 68 0.68 7.02 -30.49
CA ASP A 68 1.62 5.93 -30.77
C ASP A 68 1.02 4.52 -30.55
N GLY A 69 -0.26 4.43 -30.15
CA GLY A 69 -0.96 3.16 -29.96
C GLY A 69 -0.66 2.46 -28.63
N ALA A 70 -0.07 3.14 -27.65
CA ALA A 70 0.22 2.55 -26.35
C ALA A 70 -1.07 2.22 -25.57
N THR A 71 -1.19 0.98 -25.12
CA THR A 71 -2.24 0.52 -24.20
C THR A 71 -2.11 1.19 -22.83
N ARG A 72 -3.19 1.19 -22.04
CA ARG A 72 -3.18 1.81 -20.69
C ARG A 72 -2.07 1.27 -19.78
N TRP A 73 -1.77 -0.03 -19.84
CA TRP A 73 -0.68 -0.62 -19.05
C TRP A 73 0.70 -0.14 -19.52
N GLN A 74 0.89 0.00 -20.83
CA GLN A 74 2.12 0.56 -21.40
C GLN A 74 2.28 2.03 -21.00
N GLN A 75 1.20 2.82 -21.01
CA GLN A 75 1.24 4.20 -20.53
C GLN A 75 1.66 4.27 -19.05
N VAL A 76 1.09 3.42 -18.20
CA VAL A 76 1.48 3.37 -16.77
C VAL A 76 2.94 2.97 -16.61
N ARG A 77 3.39 1.91 -17.28
CA ARG A 77 4.75 1.37 -17.11
C ARG A 77 5.84 2.23 -17.74
N TYR A 78 5.57 2.84 -18.90
CA TYR A 78 6.59 3.53 -19.71
C TYR A 78 6.49 5.06 -19.67
N VAL A 79 5.38 5.63 -19.20
CA VAL A 79 5.21 7.09 -19.06
C VAL A 79 5.08 7.45 -17.59
N VAL A 80 4.07 6.91 -16.90
CA VAL A 80 3.72 7.34 -15.53
C VAL A 80 4.78 6.94 -14.49
N VAL A 81 5.18 5.66 -14.45
CA VAL A 81 6.18 5.17 -13.48
C VAL A 81 7.54 5.86 -13.68
N PRO A 82 8.09 5.96 -14.91
CA PRO A 82 9.35 6.66 -15.13
C PRO A 82 9.29 8.15 -14.78
N HIS A 83 8.15 8.81 -15.02
CA HIS A 83 7.95 10.21 -14.61
C HIS A 83 8.05 10.37 -13.10
N LEU A 84 7.37 9.50 -12.33
CA LEU A 84 7.41 9.53 -10.86
C LEU A 84 8.78 9.17 -10.27
N CYS A 85 9.56 8.31 -10.93
CA CYS A 85 10.90 7.96 -10.44
C CYS A 85 11.97 9.04 -10.71
N ARG A 86 11.69 9.99 -11.60
CA ARG A 86 12.61 11.07 -11.96
C ARG A 86 12.40 12.34 -11.13
N TRP A 87 11.29 12.42 -10.41
CA TRP A 87 10.90 13.53 -9.53
C TRP A 87 11.24 13.21 -8.08
#